data_AF-A0A1I1TRG9-F1
#
_entry.id   AF-A0A1I1TRG9-F1
#
_cell.length_a   1.000
_cell.length_b   1.000
_cell.length_c   1.000
_cell.angle_alpha   90.00
_cell.angle_beta   90.00
_cell.angle_gamma   90.00
#
_symmetry.space_group_name_H-M   'P 1'
#
loop_
_entity.id
_entity.type
_entity.pdbx_description
1 polymer ?
#
loop_
_entity_poly.entity_id
_entity_poly.type
_entity_poly.pdbx_seq_one_letter_code
_entity_poly.pdbx_strand_id
1 'polypeptide(L)'
;MKFTSTLYVALVALLIFSISCKRDDTPPGTNGPDTTVTPVKLLTKRPLLVEYWGGCCYDRSSVGPLDAIPDSVDVVNIFTLGIGKTTAGGWEFEHRGVSGQNNWSDVLTLAHNLQKRGIRVVGTSFAGNLVNLSGTEAAAMAKVVKDSLDNWQLDGVDLDLEYGNVTSANIDSGIIALAKYIGPDSKTGRLLSVVDYNNRNIAQIRRSKKYIDYVMTMSYWNTAANVMTWIKSYGDAIGDTKNVLIGVGAGCAINAGQATPPGQELKIADTLRKAAPGSGMMEFIFGCSYHNKDQNGNITKDISYTTKIIEHLKK
;
A
#
# COMPACT_ATOMS: atom_id res chain seq x y z
N MET A 1 -6.12 51.82 -21.00
CA MET A 1 -4.87 52.24 -20.33
C MET A 1 -5.19 52.88 -19.00
N LYS A 2 -4.88 52.19 -17.89
CA LYS A 2 -4.24 52.70 -16.66
C LYS A 2 -4.39 51.62 -15.58
N PHE A 3 -3.25 51.01 -15.27
CA PHE A 3 -3.03 50.14 -14.13
C PHE A 3 -3.18 50.93 -12.83
N THR A 4 -3.73 50.29 -11.79
CA THR A 4 -3.26 50.52 -10.42
C THR A 4 -3.24 49.18 -9.69
N SER A 5 -2.07 48.89 -9.15
CA SER A 5 -1.70 47.70 -8.40
C SER A 5 -2.16 47.83 -6.95
N THR A 6 -2.59 46.72 -6.35
CA THR A 6 -2.46 46.54 -4.89
C THR A 6 -2.13 45.08 -4.62
N LEU A 7 -0.83 44.86 -4.39
CA LEU A 7 -0.22 43.70 -3.76
C LEU A 7 -0.64 43.69 -2.28
N TYR A 8 -1.00 42.55 -1.68
CA TYR A 8 -0.49 42.13 -0.36
C TYR A 8 -1.01 40.76 0.14
N VAL A 9 -0.04 40.00 0.64
CA VAL A 9 -0.08 38.90 1.63
C VAL A 9 -0.59 37.52 1.18
N ALA A 10 0.40 36.68 0.85
CA ALA A 10 0.37 35.24 1.11
C ALA A 10 0.20 34.97 2.62
N LEU A 11 -0.71 34.08 3.00
CA LEU A 11 -0.61 33.36 4.26
C LEU A 11 -0.92 31.88 4.06
N VAL A 12 0.13 31.10 4.26
CA VAL A 12 0.15 29.67 4.48
C VAL A 12 -0.78 29.33 5.65
N ALA A 13 -1.67 28.38 5.44
CA ALA A 13 -2.29 27.61 6.53
C ALA A 13 -2.38 26.15 6.10
N LEU A 14 -1.21 25.49 6.02
CA LEU A 14 -1.13 24.05 6.27
C LEU A 14 -1.48 23.86 7.75
N LEU A 15 -2.74 23.54 8.04
CA LEU A 15 -3.14 23.09 9.36
C LEU A 15 -2.77 21.61 9.51
N ILE A 16 -1.59 21.47 10.08
CA ILE A 16 -0.97 20.35 10.74
C ILE A 16 -2.00 19.60 11.62
N PHE A 17 -2.39 18.38 11.23
CA PHE A 17 -2.82 17.35 12.17
C PHE A 17 -1.60 16.51 12.56
N SER A 18 -0.67 17.10 13.31
CA SER A 18 0.34 16.34 14.03
C SER A 18 -0.25 15.92 15.38
N ILE A 19 -1.01 14.83 15.36
CA ILE A 19 -1.20 14.07 16.60
C ILE A 19 0.16 13.42 16.87
N SER A 20 0.83 13.92 17.91
CA SER A 20 2.12 13.45 18.39
C SER A 20 2.06 11.94 18.65
N CYS A 21 2.61 11.17 17.71
CA CYS A 21 2.73 9.72 17.79
C CYS A 21 3.87 9.39 18.75
N LYS A 22 3.56 8.77 19.89
CA LYS A 22 4.61 8.25 20.78
C LYS A 22 5.18 6.96 20.21
N ARG A 23 6.51 6.87 20.20
CA ARG A 23 7.28 5.68 19.89
C ARG A 23 6.96 4.60 20.93
N ASP A 24 6.76 3.37 20.47
CA ASP A 24 6.79 2.20 21.35
C ASP A 24 8.26 1.77 21.45
N ASP A 25 8.84 1.86 22.65
CA ASP A 25 10.26 1.58 22.90
C ASP A 25 10.51 0.08 23.17
N THR A 26 9.52 -0.79 22.92
CA THR A 26 9.67 -2.23 23.13
C THR A 26 10.64 -2.82 22.09
N PRO A 27 11.80 -3.38 22.50
CA PRO A 27 12.74 -3.98 21.57
C PRO A 27 12.09 -5.13 20.82
N PRO A 28 12.39 -5.32 19.52
CA PRO A 28 11.96 -6.51 18.80
C PRO A 28 12.49 -7.76 19.51
N GLY A 29 11.58 -8.66 19.92
CA GLY A 29 11.98 -9.97 20.43
C GLY A 29 12.82 -10.71 19.39
N THR A 30 13.88 -11.38 19.82
CA THR A 30 14.74 -12.17 18.95
C THR A 30 14.14 -13.56 18.77
N ASN A 31 13.45 -13.79 17.65
CA ASN A 31 13.06 -15.15 17.26
C ASN A 31 14.25 -15.84 16.55
N GLY A 32 14.57 -17.06 17.00
CA GLY A 32 15.65 -17.88 16.44
C GLY A 32 15.42 -18.25 14.97
N PRO A 33 16.44 -18.79 14.28
CA PRO A 33 16.33 -19.12 12.86
C PRO A 33 15.23 -20.18 12.62
N ASP A 34 14.22 -19.78 11.85
CA ASP A 34 13.17 -20.69 11.36
C ASP A 34 13.79 -21.69 10.39
N THR A 35 13.75 -22.97 10.74
CA THR A 35 14.34 -24.09 9.98
C THR A 35 13.31 -24.81 9.11
N THR A 36 12.05 -24.35 9.08
CA THR A 36 11.04 -24.94 8.21
C THR A 36 11.01 -24.26 6.84
N VAL A 37 11.51 -24.96 5.82
CA VAL A 37 11.35 -24.56 4.41
C VAL A 37 9.88 -24.75 4.03
N THR A 38 9.07 -23.73 4.31
CA THR A 38 7.71 -23.65 3.81
C THR A 38 7.77 -23.52 2.29
N PRO A 39 6.95 -24.26 1.50
CA PRO A 39 6.92 -24.12 0.05
C PRO A 39 6.78 -22.66 -0.36
N VAL A 40 7.61 -22.22 -1.32
CA VAL A 40 7.57 -20.86 -1.85
C VAL A 40 6.16 -20.56 -2.38
N LYS A 41 5.41 -19.73 -1.68
CA LYS A 41 4.05 -19.35 -2.07
C LYS A 41 4.12 -18.24 -3.12
N LEU A 42 4.08 -18.62 -4.39
CA LEU A 42 4.07 -17.66 -5.50
C LEU A 42 2.66 -17.05 -5.68
N LEU A 43 2.60 -15.73 -5.92
CA LEU A 43 1.34 -15.01 -6.17
C LEU A 43 0.97 -15.06 -7.66
N THR A 44 0.48 -16.22 -8.12
CA THR A 44 0.17 -16.47 -9.55
C THR A 44 -1.29 -16.21 -9.91
N LYS A 45 -2.20 -16.20 -8.93
CA LYS A 45 -3.63 -15.99 -9.17
C LYS A 45 -3.90 -14.59 -9.70
N ARG A 46 -4.81 -14.48 -10.68
CA ARG A 46 -5.32 -13.22 -11.24
C ARG A 46 -6.83 -13.32 -11.49
N PRO A 47 -7.58 -12.21 -11.45
CA PRO A 47 -7.15 -10.87 -11.04
C PRO A 47 -6.86 -10.77 -9.55
N LEU A 48 -6.01 -9.82 -9.15
CA LEU A 48 -5.72 -9.54 -7.74
C LEU A 48 -6.73 -8.55 -7.15
N LEU A 49 -7.06 -8.73 -5.87
CA LEU A 49 -7.62 -7.69 -5.02
C LEU A 49 -6.68 -7.47 -3.84
N VAL A 50 -6.29 -6.21 -3.63
CA VAL A 50 -5.40 -5.78 -2.55
C VAL A 50 -6.10 -4.78 -1.65
N GLU A 51 -5.97 -4.96 -0.35
CA GLU A 51 -6.56 -4.06 0.65
C GLU A 51 -5.46 -3.32 1.39
N TYR A 52 -5.51 -1.99 1.45
CA TYR A 52 -4.72 -1.26 2.44
C TYR A 52 -5.47 -1.28 3.76
N TRP A 53 -4.82 -1.68 4.85
CA TRP A 53 -5.41 -1.61 6.18
C TRP A 53 -4.75 -0.49 6.99
N GLY A 54 -5.56 0.51 7.34
CA GLY A 54 -5.10 1.75 7.97
C GLY A 54 -5.01 1.71 9.49
N GLY A 55 -5.24 0.58 10.16
CA GLY A 55 -5.38 0.58 11.62
C GLY A 55 -4.12 0.95 12.38
N CYS A 56 -2.95 0.99 11.73
CA CYS A 56 -1.80 1.65 12.32
C CYS A 56 -2.03 3.17 12.37
N CYS A 57 -2.32 3.84 11.25
CA CYS A 57 -2.31 5.30 11.19
C CYS A 57 -3.64 6.00 11.48
N TYR A 58 -4.76 5.28 11.42
CA TYR A 58 -6.10 5.82 11.62
C TYR A 58 -6.71 5.29 12.92
N ASP A 59 -7.73 6.00 13.42
CA ASP A 59 -8.51 5.53 14.57
C ASP A 59 -9.21 4.20 14.23
N ARG A 60 -9.24 3.24 15.15
CA ARG A 60 -9.95 1.97 14.99
C ARG A 60 -11.45 2.16 14.77
N SER A 61 -12.01 3.24 15.28
CA SER A 61 -13.38 3.71 14.99
C SER A 61 -13.50 4.46 13.66
N SER A 62 -12.47 4.42 12.81
CA SER A 62 -12.51 4.95 11.44
C SER A 62 -12.15 3.92 10.37
N VAL A 63 -11.55 2.78 10.71
CA VAL A 63 -11.22 1.70 9.76
C VAL A 63 -11.88 0.37 10.13
N GLY A 64 -11.95 -0.58 9.20
CA GLY A 64 -12.40 -1.94 9.47
C GLY A 64 -11.37 -2.73 10.30
N PRO A 65 -11.79 -3.72 11.11
CA PRO A 65 -10.86 -4.58 11.83
C PRO A 65 -10.15 -5.53 10.86
N LEU A 66 -8.87 -5.77 11.09
CA LEU A 66 -8.00 -6.50 10.18
C LEU A 66 -8.50 -7.93 9.88
N ASP A 67 -9.12 -8.59 10.85
CA ASP A 67 -9.66 -9.95 10.72
C ASP A 67 -10.98 -10.05 9.93
N ALA A 68 -11.69 -8.94 9.73
CA ALA A 68 -12.92 -8.91 8.92
C ALA A 68 -12.66 -8.89 7.40
N ILE A 69 -11.40 -8.80 6.97
CA ILE A 69 -11.05 -8.84 5.55
C ILE A 69 -11.50 -10.18 4.93
N PRO A 70 -12.25 -10.20 3.79
CA PRO A 70 -12.75 -11.42 3.17
C PRO A 70 -11.65 -12.37 2.65
N ASP A 71 -11.91 -13.69 2.65
CA ASP A 71 -10.98 -14.73 2.11
C ASP A 71 -10.63 -14.55 0.63
N SER A 72 -11.46 -13.81 -0.11
CA SER A 72 -11.24 -13.54 -1.53
C SER A 72 -10.32 -12.34 -1.78
N VAL A 73 -9.81 -11.66 -0.75
CA VAL A 73 -8.69 -10.71 -0.87
C VAL A 73 -7.39 -11.51 -1.02
N ASP A 74 -6.49 -11.10 -1.92
CA ASP A 74 -5.25 -11.87 -2.15
C ASP A 74 -4.06 -11.30 -1.36
N VAL A 75 -4.00 -9.97 -1.17
CA VAL A 75 -2.94 -9.31 -0.40
C VAL A 75 -3.53 -8.22 0.50
N VAL A 76 -2.99 -8.08 1.70
CA VAL A 76 -3.27 -6.97 2.61
C VAL A 76 -1.99 -6.19 2.86
N ASN A 77 -2.06 -4.89 2.67
CA ASN A 77 -1.00 -3.93 2.93
C ASN A 77 -1.24 -3.28 4.29
N ILE A 78 -0.40 -3.57 5.29
CA ILE A 78 -0.44 -2.88 6.58
C ILE A 78 0.07 -1.46 6.39
N PHE A 79 -0.83 -0.47 6.50
CA PHE A 79 -0.56 0.94 6.21
C PHE A 79 -0.48 1.78 7.50
N THR A 80 0.61 2.52 7.77
CA THR A 80 1.92 2.54 7.11
C THR A 80 3.01 2.06 8.07
N LEU A 81 4.00 1.35 7.53
CA LEU A 81 5.27 1.05 8.18
C LEU A 81 6.34 1.99 7.60
N GLY A 82 7.36 2.33 8.38
CA GLY A 82 8.42 3.24 7.96
C GLY A 82 9.74 2.51 7.75
N ILE A 83 10.28 2.54 6.54
CA ILE A 83 11.71 2.33 6.29
C ILE A 83 12.40 3.66 6.51
N GLY A 84 13.32 3.74 7.47
CA GLY A 84 13.95 5.01 7.82
C GLY A 84 15.25 4.88 8.60
N LYS A 85 15.81 6.03 8.94
CA LYS A 85 16.96 6.14 9.84
C LYS A 85 16.51 6.36 11.26
N THR A 86 17.15 5.64 12.18
CA THR A 86 17.12 5.91 13.62
C THR A 86 17.85 7.22 13.93
N THR A 87 17.65 7.78 15.13
CA THR A 87 18.42 8.92 15.64
C THR A 87 19.93 8.65 15.67
N ALA A 88 20.34 7.39 15.85
CA ALA A 88 21.74 6.97 15.84
C ALA A 88 22.32 6.76 14.43
N GLY A 89 21.53 6.96 13.36
CA GLY A 89 21.96 6.83 11.96
C GLY A 89 21.93 5.41 11.40
N GLY A 90 21.54 4.41 12.19
CA GLY A 90 21.22 3.06 11.74
C GLY A 90 19.91 3.00 10.96
N TRP A 91 19.75 2.00 10.09
CA TRP A 91 18.48 1.74 9.39
C TRP A 91 17.50 0.99 10.28
N GLU A 92 16.21 1.26 10.10
CA GLU A 92 15.09 0.53 10.70
C GLU A 92 13.97 0.35 9.68
N PHE A 93 13.23 -0.76 9.82
CA PHE A 93 11.91 -0.93 9.24
C PHE A 93 10.97 -1.11 10.43
N GLU A 94 10.15 -0.11 10.72
CA GLU A 94 9.39 -0.07 11.96
C GLU A 94 7.94 0.33 11.71
N HIS A 95 7.06 -0.02 12.64
CA HIS A 95 5.67 0.39 12.63
C HIS A 95 5.51 1.83 13.16
N ARG A 96 6.05 2.82 12.41
CA ARG A 96 5.88 4.24 12.76
C ARG A 96 4.41 4.59 12.75
N GLY A 97 3.86 4.90 13.92
CA GLY A 97 2.49 5.35 14.03
C GLY A 97 1.49 4.21 13.97
N VAL A 98 1.69 3.14 14.74
CA VAL A 98 0.54 2.47 15.33
C VAL A 98 -0.11 3.49 16.26
N SER A 99 -1.41 3.76 16.11
CA SER A 99 -2.16 4.90 16.64
C SER A 99 -2.23 5.01 18.18
N GLY A 100 -1.35 4.32 18.92
CA GLY A 100 -1.47 4.04 20.34
C GLY A 100 -2.64 3.09 20.67
N GLN A 101 -3.50 2.79 19.69
CA GLN A 101 -4.71 1.99 19.84
C GLN A 101 -4.52 0.53 19.46
N ASN A 102 -3.48 0.17 18.70
CA ASN A 102 -3.13 -1.23 18.43
C ASN A 102 -1.77 -1.55 19.07
N ASN A 103 -1.64 -2.75 19.61
CA ASN A 103 -0.33 -3.31 19.92
C ASN A 103 0.19 -3.99 18.66
N TRP A 104 1.47 -3.81 18.31
CA TRP A 104 2.08 -4.47 17.16
C TRP A 104 1.98 -6.00 17.24
N SER A 105 2.10 -6.60 18.42
CA SER A 105 1.92 -8.06 18.60
C SER A 105 0.52 -8.53 18.22
N ASP A 106 -0.50 -7.72 18.50
CA ASP A 106 -1.88 -8.03 18.14
C ASP A 106 -2.07 -7.92 16.63
N VAL A 107 -1.50 -6.89 16.01
CA VAL A 107 -1.52 -6.72 14.55
C VAL A 107 -0.86 -7.92 13.87
N LEU A 108 0.31 -8.37 14.36
CA LEU A 108 0.97 -9.57 13.83
C LEU A 108 0.12 -10.83 14.02
N THR A 109 -0.51 -11.01 15.17
CA THR A 109 -1.40 -12.15 15.42
C THR A 109 -2.56 -12.19 14.42
N LEU A 110 -3.19 -11.04 14.15
CA LEU A 110 -4.27 -10.92 13.16
C LEU A 110 -3.75 -11.12 11.73
N ALA A 111 -2.58 -10.57 11.39
CA ALA A 111 -1.92 -10.78 10.11
C ALA A 111 -1.63 -12.27 9.84
N HIS A 112 -1.11 -12.99 10.84
CA HIS A 112 -0.87 -14.44 10.74
C HIS A 112 -2.16 -15.24 10.56
N ASN A 113 -3.27 -14.80 11.14
CA ASN A 113 -4.58 -15.42 10.90
C ASN A 113 -5.07 -15.20 9.47
N LEU A 114 -4.81 -14.04 8.86
CA LEU A 114 -5.06 -13.81 7.43
C LEU A 114 -4.18 -14.71 6.55
N GLN A 115 -2.90 -14.88 6.90
CA GLN A 115 -1.98 -15.77 6.19
C GLN A 115 -2.43 -17.23 6.21
N LYS A 116 -2.92 -17.73 7.34
CA LYS A 116 -3.54 -19.08 7.46
C LYS A 116 -4.75 -19.25 6.55
N ARG A 117 -5.50 -18.17 6.28
CA ARG A 117 -6.63 -18.14 5.35
C ARG A 117 -6.21 -18.02 3.88
N GLY A 118 -4.91 -17.95 3.61
CA GLY A 118 -4.37 -17.89 2.25
C GLY A 118 -4.04 -16.50 1.75
N ILE A 119 -4.30 -15.45 2.53
CA ILE A 119 -4.08 -14.05 2.18
C ILE A 119 -2.60 -13.69 2.41
N ARG A 120 -1.94 -12.97 1.50
CA ARG A 120 -0.58 -12.47 1.73
C ARG A 120 -0.63 -11.18 2.55
N VAL A 121 0.30 -10.97 3.48
CA VAL A 121 0.35 -9.72 4.26
C VAL A 121 1.70 -9.03 4.11
N VAL A 122 1.69 -7.81 3.58
CA VAL A 122 2.89 -7.00 3.33
C VAL A 122 2.84 -5.71 4.15
N GLY A 123 4.00 -5.11 4.40
CA GLY A 123 4.07 -3.77 4.97
C GLY A 123 4.21 -2.71 3.89
N THR A 124 3.40 -1.66 3.90
CA THR A 124 3.62 -0.49 3.03
C THR A 124 4.60 0.48 3.69
N SER A 125 5.54 1.04 2.91
CA SER A 125 6.38 2.16 3.33
C SER A 125 6.47 3.23 2.25
N PHE A 126 6.48 4.49 2.67
CA PHE A 126 6.89 5.59 1.80
C PHE A 126 8.32 5.37 1.31
N ALA A 127 8.55 5.51 0.00
CA ALA A 127 9.83 5.28 -0.63
C ALA A 127 10.79 6.50 -0.55
N GLY A 128 10.40 7.59 0.13
CA GLY A 128 11.21 8.79 0.28
C GLY A 128 12.61 8.54 0.83
N ASN A 129 12.75 7.61 1.78
CA ASN A 129 14.04 7.25 2.35
C ASN A 129 14.91 6.39 1.42
N LEU A 130 14.39 5.93 0.28
CA LEU A 130 15.16 5.19 -0.73
C LEU A 130 15.79 6.11 -1.78
N VAL A 131 15.41 7.39 -1.80
CA VAL A 131 15.89 8.36 -2.80
C VAL A 131 17.40 8.55 -2.69
N ASN A 132 18.07 8.38 -3.81
CA ASN A 132 19.52 8.57 -4.00
C ASN A 132 20.38 7.71 -3.05
N LEU A 133 19.86 6.58 -2.57
CA LEU A 133 20.67 5.65 -1.79
C LEU A 133 21.82 5.07 -2.62
N SER A 134 23.00 5.05 -2.01
CA SER A 134 24.21 4.47 -2.59
C SER A 134 24.34 2.98 -2.25
N GLY A 135 25.20 2.24 -2.95
CA GLY A 135 25.24 0.77 -2.90
C GLY A 135 25.35 0.16 -1.50
N THR A 136 26.24 0.66 -0.64
CA THR A 136 26.40 0.14 0.73
C THR A 136 25.22 0.51 1.63
N GLU A 137 24.71 1.73 1.51
CA GLU A 137 23.56 2.19 2.30
C GLU A 137 22.26 1.48 1.90
N ALA A 138 22.03 1.29 0.60
CA ALA A 138 20.91 0.54 0.07
C ALA A 138 20.97 -0.93 0.53
N ALA A 139 22.16 -1.54 0.53
CA ALA A 139 22.35 -2.90 1.02
C ALA A 139 22.06 -3.01 2.54
N ALA A 140 22.52 -2.05 3.34
CA ALA A 140 22.24 -2.01 4.77
C ALA A 140 20.74 -1.82 5.06
N MET A 141 20.08 -0.92 4.33
CA MET A 141 18.62 -0.73 4.39
C MET A 141 17.88 -2.03 4.06
N ALA A 142 18.20 -2.64 2.93
CA ALA A 142 17.54 -3.87 2.48
C ALA A 142 17.74 -5.04 3.45
N LYS A 143 18.92 -5.12 4.10
CA LYS A 143 19.17 -6.11 5.14
C LYS A 143 18.24 -5.93 6.34
N VAL A 144 18.05 -4.70 6.81
CA VAL A 144 17.16 -4.41 7.94
C VAL A 144 15.70 -4.72 7.59
N VAL A 145 15.26 -4.39 6.37
CA VAL A 145 13.94 -4.79 5.88
C VAL A 145 13.79 -6.30 5.90
N LYS A 146 14.75 -7.04 5.34
CA LYS A 146 14.73 -8.51 5.36
C LYS A 146 14.68 -9.07 6.78
N ASP A 147 15.50 -8.55 7.70
CA ASP A 147 15.56 -9.07 9.07
C ASP A 147 14.26 -8.79 9.83
N SER A 148 13.62 -7.64 9.56
CA SER A 148 12.31 -7.30 10.13
C SER A 148 11.20 -8.18 9.56
N LEU A 149 11.21 -8.46 8.25
CA LEU A 149 10.27 -9.39 7.62
C LEU A 149 10.42 -10.83 8.14
N ASP A 150 11.65 -11.29 8.39
CA ASP A 150 11.91 -12.59 9.02
C ASP A 150 11.33 -12.63 10.43
N ASN A 151 11.58 -11.59 11.22
CA ASN A 151 11.12 -11.52 12.60
C ASN A 151 9.59 -11.46 12.71
N TRP A 152 8.94 -10.69 11.85
CA TRP A 152 7.49 -10.54 11.83
C TRP A 152 6.76 -11.62 11.02
N GLN A 153 7.51 -12.42 10.25
CA GLN A 153 6.99 -13.42 9.30
C GLN A 153 5.98 -12.83 8.30
N LEU A 154 6.25 -11.62 7.81
CA LEU A 154 5.43 -10.96 6.78
C LEU A 154 5.88 -11.37 5.37
N ASP A 155 4.96 -11.24 4.42
CA ASP A 155 5.10 -11.73 3.06
C ASP A 155 5.86 -10.79 2.12
N GLY A 156 6.20 -9.57 2.53
CA GLY A 156 6.87 -8.63 1.64
C GLY A 156 6.66 -7.17 1.99
N VAL A 157 6.96 -6.32 1.02
CA VAL A 157 6.87 -4.86 1.13
C VAL A 157 6.15 -4.28 -0.07
N ASP A 158 5.35 -3.26 0.21
CA ASP A 158 4.83 -2.33 -0.77
C ASP A 158 5.52 -0.97 -0.63
N LEU A 159 5.92 -0.37 -1.74
CA LEU A 159 6.56 0.94 -1.74
C LEU A 159 5.60 2.01 -2.29
N ASP A 160 5.23 2.94 -1.43
CA ASP A 160 4.51 4.13 -1.82
C ASP A 160 5.49 5.14 -2.46
N LEU A 161 5.31 5.36 -3.77
CA LEU A 161 6.21 6.18 -4.58
C LEU A 161 5.92 7.69 -4.46
N GLU A 162 5.21 8.12 -3.43
CA GLU A 162 5.07 9.53 -3.05
C GLU A 162 6.32 10.07 -2.33
N TYR A 163 7.40 10.29 -3.08
CA TYR A 163 8.65 10.88 -2.58
C TYR A 163 8.95 12.30 -3.11
N GLY A 164 7.88 13.05 -3.41
CA GLY A 164 7.93 14.48 -3.73
C GLY A 164 8.20 14.80 -5.21
N ASN A 165 8.14 16.10 -5.54
CA ASN A 165 8.22 16.64 -6.92
C ASN A 165 9.64 16.68 -7.51
N VAL A 166 10.56 15.85 -7.01
CA VAL A 166 11.96 15.90 -7.42
C VAL A 166 12.13 15.01 -8.66
N THR A 167 12.12 15.61 -9.84
CA THR A 167 12.27 14.92 -11.14
C THR A 167 13.60 14.16 -11.29
N SER A 168 14.57 14.39 -10.40
CA SER A 168 15.84 13.65 -10.30
C SER A 168 15.86 12.57 -9.22
N ALA A 169 14.78 12.37 -8.46
CA ALA A 169 14.74 11.37 -7.42
C ALA A 169 14.80 9.96 -8.03
N ASN A 170 15.85 9.22 -7.67
CA ASN A 170 16.07 7.85 -8.12
C ASN A 170 16.08 6.90 -6.91
N ILE A 171 15.22 5.89 -6.94
CA ILE A 171 15.17 4.84 -5.91
C ILE A 171 15.67 3.48 -6.42
N ASP A 172 16.20 3.41 -7.65
CA ASP A 172 16.64 2.18 -8.32
C ASP A 172 17.58 1.35 -7.43
N SER A 173 18.60 1.98 -6.83
CA SER A 173 19.53 1.29 -5.93
C SER A 173 18.84 0.64 -4.73
N GLY A 174 17.83 1.32 -4.16
CA GLY A 174 17.02 0.81 -3.06
C GLY A 174 16.20 -0.41 -3.50
N ILE A 175 15.50 -0.31 -4.63
CA ILE A 175 14.73 -1.42 -5.20
C ILE A 175 15.64 -2.62 -5.54
N ILE A 176 16.78 -2.38 -6.18
CA ILE A 176 17.75 -3.43 -6.52
C ILE A 176 18.29 -4.11 -5.26
N ALA A 177 18.55 -3.36 -4.20
CA ALA A 177 19.00 -3.94 -2.94
C ALA A 177 17.91 -4.79 -2.27
N LEU A 178 16.66 -4.32 -2.25
CA LEU A 178 15.50 -5.08 -1.77
C LEU A 178 15.27 -6.35 -2.60
N ALA A 179 15.47 -6.27 -3.92
CA ALA A 179 15.27 -7.37 -4.86
C ALA A 179 16.14 -8.60 -4.61
N LYS A 180 17.18 -8.47 -3.77
CA LYS A 180 17.98 -9.62 -3.30
C LYS A 180 17.21 -10.52 -2.33
N TYR A 181 16.18 -10.00 -1.67
CA TYR A 181 15.45 -10.67 -0.60
C TYR A 181 13.94 -10.79 -0.87
N ILE A 182 13.38 -9.88 -1.65
CA ILE A 182 11.93 -9.81 -1.95
C ILE A 182 11.69 -9.52 -3.43
N GLY A 183 10.46 -9.73 -3.90
CA GLY A 183 10.07 -9.56 -5.29
C GLY A 183 10.45 -10.75 -6.19
N PRO A 184 10.01 -10.75 -7.45
CA PRO A 184 10.14 -11.87 -8.37
C PRO A 184 11.58 -12.26 -8.71
N ASP A 185 12.53 -11.34 -8.63
CA ASP A 185 13.94 -11.62 -8.93
C ASP A 185 14.63 -12.40 -7.78
N SER A 186 14.18 -12.20 -6.53
CA SER A 186 14.75 -12.83 -5.34
C SER A 186 14.51 -14.34 -5.24
N LYS A 187 13.46 -14.83 -5.90
CA LYS A 187 12.98 -16.24 -5.83
C LYS A 187 12.58 -16.72 -4.42
N THR A 188 12.43 -15.82 -3.45
CA THR A 188 12.01 -16.16 -2.09
C THR A 188 10.50 -16.35 -1.96
N GLY A 189 9.73 -15.89 -2.94
CA GLY A 189 8.26 -15.83 -2.91
C GLY A 189 7.72 -14.67 -2.08
N ARG A 190 8.58 -13.85 -1.48
CA ARG A 190 8.18 -12.59 -0.87
C ARG A 190 7.86 -11.55 -1.92
N LEU A 191 6.89 -10.69 -1.63
CA LEU A 191 6.36 -9.71 -2.54
C LEU A 191 7.14 -8.40 -2.48
N LEU A 192 7.34 -7.78 -3.63
CA LEU A 192 7.68 -6.38 -3.76
C LEU A 192 6.68 -5.72 -4.70
N SER A 193 5.79 -4.91 -4.16
CA SER A 193 4.87 -4.08 -4.95
C SER A 193 5.21 -2.60 -4.84
N VAL A 194 4.63 -1.81 -5.73
CA VAL A 194 4.69 -0.36 -5.65
C VAL A 194 3.31 0.24 -5.87
N VAL A 195 3.05 1.40 -5.27
CA VAL A 195 1.88 2.22 -5.58
C VAL A 195 2.33 3.59 -6.09
N ASP A 196 1.70 4.07 -7.17
CA ASP A 196 2.08 5.32 -7.83
C ASP A 196 0.88 6.25 -8.03
N TYR A 197 1.13 7.55 -7.88
CA TYR A 197 0.13 8.60 -8.06
C TYR A 197 0.23 9.19 -9.46
N ASN A 198 -0.83 9.07 -10.25
CA ASN A 198 -1.02 9.81 -11.50
C ASN A 198 0.16 9.70 -12.49
N ASN A 199 0.64 8.48 -12.76
CA ASN A 199 1.75 8.18 -13.67
C ASN A 199 3.08 8.89 -13.35
N ARG A 200 3.25 9.46 -12.14
CA ARG A 200 4.44 10.25 -11.80
C ARG A 200 5.73 9.45 -11.92
N ASN A 201 5.69 8.16 -11.60
CA ASN A 201 6.89 7.33 -11.50
C ASN A 201 6.95 6.23 -12.60
N ILE A 202 6.24 6.38 -13.71
CA ILE A 202 6.23 5.39 -14.82
C ILE A 202 7.64 5.05 -15.33
N ALA A 203 8.52 6.06 -15.47
CA ALA A 203 9.88 5.83 -15.92
C ALA A 203 10.71 5.00 -14.93
N GLN A 204 10.51 5.24 -13.62
CA GLN A 204 11.12 4.45 -12.54
C GLN A 204 10.62 3.00 -12.60
N ILE A 205 9.30 2.80 -12.63
CA ILE A 205 8.67 1.47 -12.72
C ILE A 205 9.20 0.69 -13.92
N ARG A 206 9.35 1.33 -15.08
CA ARG A 206 9.87 0.70 -16.30
C ARG A 206 11.31 0.17 -16.13
N ARG A 207 12.16 0.90 -15.39
CA ARG A 207 13.55 0.47 -15.13
C ARG A 207 13.62 -0.66 -14.10
N SER A 208 12.72 -0.65 -13.12
CA SER A 208 12.73 -1.62 -12.02
C SER A 208 11.75 -2.79 -12.19
N LYS A 209 10.98 -2.86 -13.28
CA LYS A 209 9.88 -3.83 -13.48
C LYS A 209 10.21 -5.29 -13.18
N LYS A 210 11.44 -5.75 -13.45
CA LYS A 210 11.84 -7.15 -13.19
C LYS A 210 11.92 -7.50 -11.70
N TYR A 211 11.89 -6.49 -10.83
CA TYR A 211 11.95 -6.62 -9.37
C TYR A 211 10.60 -6.45 -8.68
N ILE A 212 9.54 -6.11 -9.43
CA ILE A 212 8.23 -5.74 -8.87
C ILE A 212 7.18 -6.76 -9.30
N ASP A 213 6.40 -7.30 -8.36
CA ASP A 213 5.34 -8.26 -8.62
C ASP A 213 4.13 -7.61 -9.31
N TYR A 214 3.73 -6.43 -8.83
CA TYR A 214 2.61 -5.64 -9.37
C TYR A 214 2.70 -4.16 -8.99
N VAL A 215 1.99 -3.34 -9.75
CA VAL A 215 1.83 -1.90 -9.50
C VAL A 215 0.37 -1.58 -9.20
N MET A 216 0.16 -0.78 -8.17
CA MET A 216 -1.13 -0.19 -7.81
C MET A 216 -1.16 1.29 -8.18
N THR A 217 -2.35 1.83 -8.42
CA THR A 217 -2.51 3.26 -8.72
C THR A 217 -3.20 3.98 -7.57
N MET A 218 -2.70 5.13 -7.14
CA MET A 218 -3.47 6.11 -6.34
C MET A 218 -4.31 6.97 -7.28
N SER A 219 -5.38 6.39 -7.83
CA SER A 219 -6.19 7.03 -8.88
C SER A 219 -7.69 6.97 -8.56
N TYR A 220 -8.00 7.15 -7.28
CA TYR A 220 -9.31 6.87 -6.69
C TYR A 220 -10.46 7.63 -7.37
N TRP A 221 -10.26 8.87 -7.83
CA TRP A 221 -11.28 9.70 -8.48
C TRP A 221 -11.68 9.22 -9.89
N ASN A 222 -11.10 8.12 -10.38
CA ASN A 222 -11.41 7.60 -11.70
C ASN A 222 -12.83 7.06 -11.83
N THR A 223 -13.27 6.99 -13.08
CA THR A 223 -14.51 6.33 -13.50
C THR A 223 -14.19 5.17 -14.43
N ALA A 224 -15.15 4.28 -14.63
CA ALA A 224 -15.02 3.16 -15.55
C ALA A 224 -14.68 3.56 -17.00
N ALA A 225 -14.98 4.80 -17.41
CA ALA A 225 -14.62 5.31 -18.73
C ALA A 225 -13.11 5.59 -18.88
N ASN A 226 -12.41 5.87 -17.76
CA ASN A 226 -11.04 6.36 -17.78
C ASN A 226 -10.01 5.30 -17.36
N VAL A 227 -10.42 4.23 -16.67
CA VAL A 227 -9.51 3.23 -16.09
C VAL A 227 -8.61 2.54 -17.11
N MET A 228 -9.07 2.38 -18.36
CA MET A 228 -8.26 1.73 -19.41
C MET A 228 -7.02 2.54 -19.81
N THR A 229 -7.05 3.87 -19.66
CA THR A 229 -5.86 4.71 -19.88
C THR A 229 -4.76 4.38 -18.88
N TRP A 230 -5.13 4.12 -17.63
CA TRP A 230 -4.20 3.74 -16.56
C TRP A 230 -3.68 2.33 -16.73
N ILE A 231 -4.57 1.37 -17.05
CA ILE A 231 -4.18 0.00 -17.40
C ILE A 231 -3.14 0.00 -18.50
N LYS A 232 -3.33 0.78 -19.57
CA LYS A 232 -2.36 0.87 -20.67
C LYS A 232 -1.03 1.46 -20.20
N SER A 233 -1.05 2.63 -19.56
CA SER A 233 0.18 3.32 -19.15
C SER A 233 1.04 2.49 -18.17
N TYR A 234 0.42 1.97 -17.11
CA TYR A 234 1.13 1.13 -16.15
C TYR A 234 1.45 -0.25 -16.72
N GLY A 235 0.60 -0.82 -17.56
CA GLY A 235 0.85 -2.10 -18.26
C GLY A 235 2.08 -2.01 -19.15
N ASP A 236 2.22 -0.92 -19.91
CA ASP A 236 3.41 -0.66 -20.72
C ASP A 236 4.67 -0.50 -19.85
N ALA A 237 4.55 0.02 -18.63
CA ALA A 237 5.67 0.22 -17.70
C ALA A 237 6.10 -1.09 -17.02
N ILE A 238 5.16 -1.80 -16.39
CA ILE A 238 5.42 -3.05 -15.66
C ILE A 238 5.61 -4.25 -16.61
N GLY A 239 5.11 -4.16 -17.85
CA GLY A 239 5.28 -5.14 -18.92
C GLY A 239 4.13 -6.15 -19.07
N ASP A 240 3.15 -6.14 -18.17
CA ASP A 240 1.94 -6.96 -18.25
C ASP A 240 0.78 -6.24 -17.57
N THR A 241 -0.34 -6.06 -18.28
CA THR A 241 -1.55 -5.42 -17.73
C THR A 241 -2.16 -6.21 -16.57
N LYS A 242 -1.90 -7.52 -16.47
CA LYS A 242 -2.33 -8.36 -15.34
C LYS A 242 -1.61 -8.02 -14.03
N ASN A 243 -0.52 -7.27 -14.10
CA ASN A 243 0.22 -6.78 -12.94
C ASN A 243 -0.13 -5.33 -12.58
N VAL A 244 -1.22 -4.79 -13.16
CA VAL A 244 -1.75 -3.46 -12.83
C VAL A 244 -3.02 -3.59 -12.01
N LEU A 245 -3.05 -2.89 -10.88
CA LEU A 245 -4.17 -2.84 -9.96
C LEU A 245 -4.72 -1.41 -9.88
N ILE A 246 -5.98 -1.22 -10.28
CA ILE A 246 -6.61 0.09 -10.19
C ILE A 246 -7.06 0.35 -8.76
N GLY A 247 -6.57 1.44 -8.19
CA GLY A 247 -6.97 1.89 -6.87
C GLY A 247 -8.35 2.54 -6.89
N VAL A 248 -9.18 2.11 -5.95
CA VAL A 248 -10.44 2.74 -5.58
C VAL A 248 -10.40 3.08 -4.09
N GLY A 249 -11.30 3.94 -3.66
CA GLY A 249 -11.55 4.08 -2.24
C GLY A 249 -12.62 5.10 -1.95
N ALA A 250 -13.16 5.01 -0.74
CA ALA A 250 -14.21 5.87 -0.25
C ALA A 250 -13.95 6.26 1.21
N GLY A 251 -14.54 7.37 1.64
CA GLY A 251 -14.67 7.70 3.05
C GLY A 251 -13.42 8.30 3.71
N CYS A 252 -13.14 7.82 4.92
CA CYS A 252 -12.39 8.46 5.98
C CYS A 252 -10.93 8.83 5.71
N ALA A 253 -10.28 8.12 4.79
CA ALA A 253 -8.85 8.27 4.50
C ALA A 253 -8.56 9.00 3.19
N ILE A 254 -9.59 9.42 2.45
CA ILE A 254 -9.44 10.07 1.15
C ILE A 254 -9.98 11.50 1.23
N ASN A 255 -9.20 12.45 0.71
CA ASN A 255 -9.62 13.85 0.71
C ASN A 255 -10.88 14.07 -0.14
N ALA A 256 -11.65 15.10 0.22
CA ALA A 256 -12.82 15.51 -0.55
C ALA A 256 -12.45 15.76 -2.03
N GLY A 257 -13.22 15.19 -2.95
CA GLY A 257 -12.98 15.27 -4.39
C GLY A 257 -11.95 14.29 -4.95
N GLN A 258 -11.27 13.51 -4.10
CA GLN A 258 -10.37 12.44 -4.54
C GLN A 258 -10.98 11.05 -4.45
N ALA A 259 -12.10 10.86 -3.73
CA ALA A 259 -12.75 9.56 -3.58
C ALA A 259 -13.32 9.03 -4.89
N THR A 260 -13.44 7.71 -4.98
CA THR A 260 -14.13 7.03 -6.08
C THR A 260 -15.60 7.46 -6.08
N PRO A 261 -16.13 7.98 -7.21
CA PRO A 261 -17.53 8.36 -7.27
C PRO A 261 -18.43 7.14 -7.00
N PRO A 262 -19.50 7.28 -6.19
CA PRO A 262 -20.32 6.14 -5.80
C PRO A 262 -20.81 5.29 -6.98
N GLY A 263 -20.62 3.96 -6.88
CA GLY A 263 -20.99 2.99 -7.90
C GLY A 263 -19.98 2.87 -9.05
N GLN A 264 -18.95 3.72 -9.11
CA GLN A 264 -17.88 3.57 -10.10
C GLN A 264 -16.95 2.41 -9.73
N GLU A 265 -16.75 2.10 -8.46
CA GLU A 265 -15.95 0.96 -8.02
C GLU A 265 -16.43 -0.36 -8.65
N LEU A 266 -17.74 -0.58 -8.72
CA LEU A 266 -18.32 -1.78 -9.32
C LEU A 266 -18.23 -1.77 -10.85
N LYS A 267 -18.47 -0.60 -11.46
CA LYS A 267 -18.33 -0.44 -12.91
C LYS A 267 -16.87 -0.61 -13.35
N ILE A 268 -15.92 -0.16 -12.54
CA ILE A 268 -14.48 -0.35 -12.76
C ILE A 268 -14.17 -1.84 -12.65
N ALA A 269 -14.61 -2.52 -11.61
CA ALA A 269 -14.44 -3.98 -11.46
C ALA A 269 -14.96 -4.74 -12.70
N ASP A 270 -16.17 -4.42 -13.17
CA ASP A 270 -16.74 -4.99 -14.39
C ASP A 270 -15.93 -4.66 -15.65
N THR A 271 -15.47 -3.41 -15.80
CA THR A 271 -14.65 -2.99 -16.93
C THR A 271 -13.34 -3.76 -16.95
N LEU A 272 -12.65 -3.89 -15.82
CA LEU A 272 -11.41 -4.64 -15.72
C LEU A 272 -11.61 -6.11 -16.05
N ARG A 273 -12.66 -6.74 -15.49
CA ARG A 273 -13.03 -8.13 -15.81
C ARG A 273 -13.27 -8.36 -17.30
N LYS A 274 -13.99 -7.44 -17.98
CA LYS A 274 -14.41 -7.60 -19.38
C LYS A 274 -13.36 -7.15 -20.39
N ALA A 275 -12.68 -6.02 -20.13
CA ALA A 275 -11.82 -5.35 -21.10
C ALA A 275 -10.32 -5.48 -20.79
N ALA A 276 -9.94 -5.88 -19.57
CA ALA A 276 -8.55 -6.09 -19.15
C ALA A 276 -8.40 -7.35 -18.27
N PRO A 277 -8.83 -8.52 -18.76
CA PRO A 277 -8.94 -9.72 -17.93
C PRO A 277 -7.61 -10.08 -17.25
N GLY A 278 -7.68 -10.22 -15.92
CA GLY A 278 -6.55 -10.51 -15.05
C GLY A 278 -5.88 -9.29 -14.43
N SER A 279 -6.17 -8.07 -14.89
CA SER A 279 -5.85 -6.84 -14.13
C SER A 279 -6.67 -6.78 -12.84
N GLY A 280 -6.09 -6.20 -11.79
CA GLY A 280 -6.66 -6.25 -10.45
C GLY A 280 -7.20 -4.91 -9.96
N MET A 281 -7.59 -4.89 -8.70
CA MET A 281 -7.98 -3.68 -7.98
C MET A 281 -7.25 -3.58 -6.64
N MET A 282 -7.17 -2.36 -6.14
CA MET A 282 -6.75 -2.05 -4.78
C MET A 282 -7.82 -1.17 -4.13
N GLU A 283 -8.20 -1.46 -2.88
CA GLU A 283 -9.01 -0.57 -2.05
C GLU A 283 -8.10 0.14 -1.05
N PHE A 284 -8.14 1.47 -1.04
CA PHE A 284 -7.38 2.28 -0.10
C PHE A 284 -8.14 2.47 1.20
N ILE A 285 -7.60 1.85 2.26
CA ILE A 285 -8.11 1.82 3.64
C ILE A 285 -9.44 1.07 3.76
N PHE A 286 -9.30 -0.25 3.94
CA PHE A 286 -10.36 -1.20 4.21
C PHE A 286 -11.30 -0.70 5.30
N GLY A 287 -12.58 -0.75 4.99
CA GLY A 287 -13.63 -0.51 5.97
C GLY A 287 -13.73 0.95 6.39
N CYS A 288 -13.36 1.93 5.56
CA CYS A 288 -13.89 3.29 5.74
C CYS A 288 -15.44 3.33 5.64
N SER A 289 -16.10 2.29 5.11
CA SER A 289 -17.57 2.07 5.21
C SER A 289 -18.01 1.44 6.54
N TYR A 290 -17.09 0.92 7.35
CA TYR A 290 -17.34 0.17 8.57
C TYR A 290 -17.83 1.07 9.73
N HIS A 291 -17.93 2.38 9.49
CA HIS A 291 -18.42 3.40 10.42
C HIS A 291 -19.72 4.05 9.96
N ASN A 292 -20.33 3.50 8.90
CA ASN A 292 -21.68 3.87 8.52
C ASN A 292 -22.62 3.57 9.68
N LYS A 293 -23.49 4.51 10.01
CA LYS A 293 -24.51 4.31 11.03
C LYS A 293 -25.79 3.79 10.38
N ASP A 294 -26.44 2.82 11.00
CA ASP A 294 -27.81 2.45 10.63
C ASP A 294 -28.77 3.61 10.91
N GLN A 295 -30.05 3.44 10.54
CA GLN A 295 -31.09 4.45 10.80
C GLN A 295 -31.26 4.80 12.28
N ASN A 296 -30.75 3.96 13.19
CA ASN A 296 -30.80 4.12 14.63
C ASN A 296 -29.50 4.69 15.22
N GLY A 297 -28.50 5.01 14.39
CA GLY A 297 -27.23 5.56 14.82
C GLY A 297 -26.17 4.53 15.23
N ASN A 298 -26.43 3.22 15.09
CA ASN A 298 -25.48 2.17 15.44
C ASN A 298 -24.44 1.97 14.35
N ILE A 299 -23.17 1.76 14.73
CA ILE A 299 -22.10 1.43 13.78
C ILE A 299 -22.42 0.11 13.09
N THR A 300 -22.53 0.14 11.76
CA THR A 300 -22.68 -1.02 10.91
C THR A 300 -21.30 -1.52 10.52
N LYS A 301 -21.01 -2.78 10.88
CA LYS A 301 -19.79 -3.51 10.51
C LYS A 301 -19.85 -3.93 9.04
N ASP A 302 -20.03 -2.97 8.15
CA ASP A 302 -20.32 -3.21 6.74
C ASP A 302 -19.03 -3.28 5.91
N ILE A 303 -18.74 -4.50 5.43
CA ILE A 303 -17.67 -4.80 4.47
C ILE A 303 -18.21 -4.93 3.03
N SER A 304 -19.46 -4.50 2.78
CA SER A 304 -20.14 -4.70 1.50
C SER A 304 -19.48 -3.98 0.34
N TYR A 305 -18.73 -2.90 0.60
CA TYR A 305 -17.94 -2.21 -0.41
C TYR A 305 -16.91 -3.17 -1.03
N THR A 306 -16.04 -3.74 -0.20
CA THR A 306 -15.03 -4.73 -0.58
C THR A 306 -15.68 -5.98 -1.19
N THR A 307 -16.71 -6.55 -0.54
CA THR A 307 -17.30 -7.81 -1.04
C THR A 307 -17.98 -7.63 -2.38
N LYS A 308 -18.65 -6.51 -2.65
CA LYS A 308 -19.26 -6.25 -3.97
C LYS A 308 -18.21 -6.05 -5.05
N ILE A 309 -17.08 -5.40 -4.75
CA ILE A 309 -15.95 -5.31 -5.69
C ILE A 309 -15.46 -6.72 -6.04
N ILE A 310 -15.28 -7.60 -5.05
CA ILE A 310 -14.89 -9.00 -5.26
C ILE A 310 -15.85 -9.71 -6.22
N GLU A 311 -17.17 -9.54 -6.01
CA GLU A 311 -18.19 -10.18 -6.84
C GLU A 311 -18.13 -9.74 -8.30
N HIS A 312 -17.90 -8.46 -8.57
CA HIS A 312 -17.82 -7.94 -9.93
C HIS A 312 -16.47 -8.22 -10.60
N LEU A 313 -15.37 -8.26 -9.83
CA LEU A 313 -14.02 -8.44 -10.35
C LEU A 313 -13.70 -9.92 -10.62
N LYS A 314 -14.14 -10.83 -9.74
CA LYS A 314 -13.67 -12.23 -9.71
C LYS A 314 -14.70 -13.28 -10.13
N LYS A 315 -15.99 -12.95 -10.25
CA LYS A 315 -17.05 -13.85 -10.73
C LYS A 315 -17.43 -13.53 -12.17
#